data_AF-A0A963NYR7-F1
#
_entry.id   AF-A0A963NYR7-F1
#
_cell.length_a   1.000
_cell.length_b   1.000
_cell.length_c   1.000
_cell.angle_alpha   90.00
_cell.angle_beta   90.00
_cell.angle_gamma   90.00
#
_symmetry.space_group_name_H-M   'P 1'
#
loop_
_entity.id
_entity.type
_entity.pdbx_description
1 polymer ?
#
loop_
_entity_poly.entity_id
_entity_poly.type
_entity_poly.pdbx_seq_one_letter_code
_entity_poly.pdbx_strand_id
1 'polypeptide(L)'
;MALTATTNTTANTALRYLSQNNNMAASSLAKLSSGSRIVRASDDAASLAIGTKIKADVTALKQAQVNAGQASSLLQVADGGLSQVVDILMRMKALAVQAQSGSVSDNERGFLDKEFQALSGQIDAIAAQTKFNGTELLSGNIATAFSAIGTAIDGSGAAELKLTGGSEAGAYTVAYDDATGVLTVTQGTGVGAESQSVTLDNTDTAFTGSVAFDQFGLEVAFTAFDLDTVAIAANNTATVTSGAMSFQVGVSSSDTIDVTIADIRT
;
A
#
# COMPACT_ATOMS: atom_id res chain seq x y z
N MET A 1 73.35 42.88 -0.64
CA MET A 1 73.25 41.41 -0.47
C MET A 1 74.19 41.01 0.65
N ALA A 2 73.67 40.51 1.77
CA ALA A 2 74.52 40.01 2.87
C ALA A 2 75.03 38.62 2.49
N LEU A 3 76.34 38.47 2.30
CA LEU A 3 76.98 37.17 2.07
C LEU A 3 77.15 36.49 3.44
N THR A 4 76.31 35.52 3.76
CA THR A 4 76.45 34.70 4.97
C THR A 4 76.73 33.25 4.56
N ALA A 5 77.82 32.66 5.04
CA ALA A 5 78.27 31.32 4.64
C ALA A 5 77.43 30.19 5.25
N THR A 6 76.65 30.48 6.29
CA THR A 6 75.87 29.51 7.07
C THR A 6 74.46 29.30 6.54
N THR A 7 73.88 30.28 5.83
CA THR A 7 72.49 30.22 5.33
C THR A 7 72.37 30.84 3.94
N ASN A 8 72.10 30.02 2.93
CA ASN A 8 71.86 30.47 1.55
C ASN A 8 70.37 30.79 1.34
N THR A 9 70.02 32.07 1.44
CA THR A 9 68.63 32.56 1.30
C THR A 9 68.09 32.42 -0.11
N THR A 10 68.93 32.54 -1.15
CA THR A 10 68.54 32.34 -2.55
C THR A 10 68.16 30.88 -2.83
N ALA A 11 68.95 29.93 -2.31
CA ALA A 11 68.64 28.50 -2.42
C ALA A 11 67.36 28.12 -1.65
N ASN A 12 67.12 28.71 -0.48
CA ASN A 12 65.90 28.47 0.30
C ASN A 12 64.66 29.02 -0.43
N THR A 13 64.77 30.18 -1.06
CA THR A 13 63.70 30.74 -1.91
C THR A 13 63.43 29.87 -3.14
N ALA A 14 64.47 29.38 -3.83
CA ALA A 14 64.33 28.44 -4.94
C ALA A 14 63.63 27.13 -4.51
N LEU A 15 63.98 26.60 -3.34
CA LEU A 15 63.34 25.41 -2.76
C LEU A 15 61.84 25.67 -2.47
N ARG A 16 61.48 26.83 -1.92
CA ARG A 16 60.06 27.19 -1.70
C ARG A 16 59.26 27.25 -2.99
N TYR A 17 59.80 27.85 -4.05
CA TYR A 17 59.13 27.89 -5.36
C TYR A 17 59.03 26.50 -5.99
N LEU A 18 60.06 25.65 -5.85
CA LEU A 18 60.01 24.25 -6.28
C LEU A 18 58.89 23.49 -5.55
N SER A 19 58.79 23.64 -4.22
CA SER A 19 57.72 23.01 -3.44
C SER A 19 56.33 23.50 -3.85
N GLN A 20 56.16 24.79 -4.13
CA GLN A 20 54.90 25.33 -4.66
C GLN A 20 54.56 24.74 -6.03
N ASN A 21 55.52 24.67 -6.95
CA ASN A 21 55.33 24.08 -8.28
C ASN A 21 54.98 22.58 -8.21
N ASN A 22 55.64 21.82 -7.34
CA ASN A 22 55.31 20.41 -7.12
C ASN A 22 53.88 20.24 -6.57
N ASN A 23 53.46 21.10 -5.64
CA ASN A 23 52.09 21.06 -5.11
C ASN A 23 51.04 21.39 -6.19
N MET A 24 51.31 22.38 -7.05
CA MET A 24 50.44 22.73 -8.17
C MET A 24 50.36 21.60 -9.20
N ALA A 25 51.51 20.99 -9.56
CA ALA A 25 51.56 19.86 -10.48
C ALA A 25 50.79 18.65 -9.93
N ALA A 26 50.94 18.34 -8.63
CA ALA A 26 50.20 17.27 -7.97
C ALA A 26 48.69 17.53 -7.96
N SER A 27 48.25 18.78 -7.74
CA SER A 27 46.84 19.17 -7.82
C SER A 27 46.27 19.00 -9.23
N SER A 28 47.00 19.46 -10.26
CA SER A 28 46.60 19.29 -11.66
C SER A 28 46.52 17.82 -12.06
N LEU A 29 47.46 16.99 -11.62
CA LEU A 29 47.44 15.55 -11.85
C LEU A 29 46.23 14.88 -11.16
N ALA A 30 45.89 15.28 -9.93
CA ALA A 30 44.71 14.77 -9.24
C ALA A 30 43.39 15.17 -9.94
N LYS A 31 43.30 16.40 -10.46
CA LYS A 31 42.15 16.87 -11.25
C LYS A 31 42.04 16.10 -12.57
N LEU A 32 43.15 15.88 -13.25
CA LEU A 32 43.19 15.08 -14.49
C LEU A 32 42.79 13.63 -14.22
N SER A 33 43.36 12.99 -13.20
CA SER A 33 43.08 11.59 -12.86
C SER A 33 41.65 11.35 -12.39
N SER A 34 41.02 12.33 -11.74
CA SER A 34 39.63 12.24 -11.29
C SER A 34 38.61 12.68 -12.35
N GLY A 35 39.07 13.36 -13.41
CA GLY A 35 38.20 14.03 -14.37
C GLY A 35 37.34 15.16 -13.76
N SER A 36 37.61 15.58 -12.52
CA SER A 36 36.84 16.60 -11.81
C SER A 36 37.66 17.86 -11.60
N ARG A 37 37.05 19.02 -11.87
CA ARG A 37 37.67 20.34 -11.63
C ARG A 37 37.95 20.58 -10.13
N ILE A 38 37.12 20.03 -9.25
CA ILE A 38 37.20 20.18 -7.79
C ILE A 38 37.37 18.79 -7.18
N VAL A 39 38.49 18.57 -6.48
CA VAL A 39 38.86 17.27 -5.92
C VAL A 39 38.84 17.28 -4.39
N ARG A 40 39.10 18.44 -3.77
CA ARG A 40 39.15 18.61 -2.31
C ARG A 40 38.22 19.73 -1.86
N ALA A 41 37.65 19.60 -0.67
CA ALA A 41 36.84 20.65 -0.05
C ALA A 41 37.64 21.94 0.22
N SER A 42 38.96 21.82 0.33
CA SER A 42 39.89 22.95 0.49
C SER A 42 40.00 23.85 -0.75
N ASP A 43 39.68 23.34 -1.95
CA ASP A 43 39.83 24.09 -3.19
C ASP A 43 38.61 24.99 -3.44
N ASP A 44 37.40 24.48 -3.17
CA ASP A 44 36.12 25.21 -3.25
C ASP A 44 35.03 24.41 -2.50
N ALA A 45 34.77 24.77 -1.24
CA ALA A 45 33.81 24.06 -0.40
C ALA A 45 32.36 24.22 -0.88
N ALA A 46 32.01 25.40 -1.42
CA ALA A 46 30.64 25.69 -1.85
C ALA A 46 30.28 24.92 -3.12
N SER A 47 31.16 24.95 -4.13
CA SER A 47 30.94 24.21 -5.38
C SER A 47 31.03 22.70 -5.17
N LEU A 48 31.88 22.23 -4.23
CA LEU A 48 31.89 20.81 -3.87
C LEU A 48 30.59 20.39 -3.17
N ALA A 49 30.04 21.21 -2.28
CA ALA A 49 28.77 20.94 -1.61
C ALA A 49 27.60 20.88 -2.62
N ILE A 50 27.53 21.82 -3.57
CA ILE A 50 26.52 21.81 -4.63
C ILE A 50 26.70 20.59 -5.54
N GLY A 51 27.94 20.30 -5.97
CA GLY A 51 28.22 19.16 -6.83
C GLY A 51 27.95 17.80 -6.17
N THR A 52 28.19 17.66 -4.87
CA THR A 52 27.86 16.45 -4.11
C THR A 52 26.36 16.31 -3.91
N LYS A 53 25.63 17.40 -3.63
CA LYS A 53 24.16 17.41 -3.62
C LYS A 53 23.59 16.94 -4.95
N ILE A 54 24.03 17.51 -6.07
CA ILE A 54 23.56 17.10 -7.40
C ILE A 54 23.89 15.62 -7.68
N LYS A 55 25.07 15.13 -7.28
CA LYS A 55 25.40 13.69 -7.40
C LYS A 55 24.48 12.80 -6.56
N ALA A 56 24.12 13.24 -5.36
CA ALA A 56 23.16 12.54 -4.51
C ALA A 56 21.78 12.53 -5.18
N ASP A 57 21.31 13.69 -5.66
CA ASP A 57 20.04 13.84 -6.37
C ASP A 57 20.00 12.95 -7.63
N VAL A 58 21.06 12.91 -8.43
CA VAL A 58 21.15 12.03 -9.61
C VAL A 58 21.07 10.55 -9.23
N THR A 59 21.72 10.16 -8.13
CA THR A 59 21.66 8.77 -7.64
C THR A 59 20.25 8.42 -7.16
N ALA A 60 19.60 9.33 -6.43
CA ALA A 60 18.23 9.18 -5.98
C ALA A 60 17.25 9.12 -7.17
N LEU A 61 17.40 9.99 -8.18
CA LEU A 61 16.58 9.99 -9.39
C LEU A 61 16.74 8.71 -10.23
N LYS A 62 17.94 8.12 -10.27
CA LYS A 62 18.13 6.80 -10.91
C LYS A 62 17.34 5.71 -10.21
N GLN A 63 17.32 5.71 -8.88
CA GLN A 63 16.49 4.76 -8.12
C GLN A 63 15.00 5.04 -8.31
N ALA A 64 14.60 6.32 -8.32
CA ALA A 64 13.24 6.73 -8.62
C ALA A 64 12.74 6.22 -9.98
N GLN A 65 13.61 6.24 -11.01
CA GLN A 65 13.28 5.67 -12.32
C GLN A 65 12.99 4.16 -12.23
N VAL A 66 13.77 3.42 -11.45
CA VAL A 66 13.53 1.99 -11.21
C VAL A 66 12.20 1.78 -10.48
N ASN A 67 11.91 2.59 -9.46
CA ASN A 67 10.65 2.53 -8.71
C ASN A 67 9.44 2.85 -9.61
N ALA A 68 9.54 3.83 -10.51
CA ALA A 68 8.51 4.13 -11.50
C ALA A 68 8.30 2.95 -12.48
N GLY A 69 9.37 2.27 -12.88
CA GLY A 69 9.28 1.04 -13.68
C GLY A 69 8.56 -0.10 -12.94
N GLN A 70 8.77 -0.23 -11.63
CA GLN A 70 8.03 -1.18 -10.78
C GLN A 70 6.55 -0.81 -10.68
N ALA A 71 6.22 0.47 -10.51
CA ALA A 71 4.83 0.95 -10.53
C ALA A 71 4.13 0.61 -11.86
N SER A 72 4.82 0.81 -12.99
CA SER A 72 4.30 0.42 -14.30
C SER A 72 4.09 -1.09 -14.43
N SER A 73 5.01 -1.89 -13.90
CA SER A 73 4.89 -3.36 -13.94
C SER A 73 3.73 -3.86 -13.08
N LEU A 74 3.52 -3.25 -11.92
CA LEU A 74 2.36 -3.50 -11.06
C LEU A 74 1.05 -3.22 -11.79
N LEU A 75 0.94 -2.04 -12.42
CA LEU A 75 -0.26 -1.68 -13.19
C LEU A 75 -0.51 -2.65 -14.34
N GLN A 76 0.54 -3.12 -15.02
CA GLN A 76 0.41 -4.09 -16.10
C GLN A 76 -0.10 -5.46 -15.60
N VAL A 77 0.34 -5.91 -14.42
CA VAL A 77 -0.17 -7.14 -13.80
C VAL A 77 -1.64 -6.97 -13.42
N ALA A 78 -2.02 -5.83 -12.84
CA ALA A 78 -3.40 -5.51 -12.52
C ALA A 78 -4.29 -5.47 -13.78
N ASP A 79 -3.86 -4.79 -14.84
CA ASP A 79 -4.58 -4.66 -16.11
C ASP A 79 -4.77 -6.03 -16.78
N GLY A 80 -3.77 -6.90 -16.73
CA GLY A 80 -3.89 -8.27 -17.22
C GLY A 80 -4.95 -9.09 -16.48
N GLY A 81 -5.00 -8.99 -15.15
CA GLY A 81 -6.03 -9.65 -14.34
C GLY A 81 -7.43 -9.09 -14.62
N LEU A 82 -7.56 -7.77 -14.72
CA LEU A 82 -8.82 -7.10 -15.04
C LEU A 82 -9.35 -7.48 -16.43
N SER A 83 -8.47 -7.58 -17.43
CA SER A 83 -8.84 -8.02 -18.78
C SER A 83 -9.49 -9.41 -18.76
N GLN A 84 -8.92 -10.34 -17.98
CA GLN A 84 -9.51 -11.68 -17.81
C GLN A 84 -10.86 -11.64 -17.10
N VAL A 85 -11.03 -10.76 -16.11
CA VAL A 85 -12.32 -10.56 -15.43
C VAL A 85 -13.37 -10.01 -16.42
N VAL A 86 -13.01 -9.05 -17.28
CA VAL A 86 -13.91 -8.50 -18.30
C VAL A 86 -14.40 -9.59 -19.25
N ASP A 87 -13.53 -10.49 -19.70
CA ASP A 87 -13.93 -11.63 -20.55
C ASP A 87 -14.95 -12.55 -19.86
N ILE A 88 -14.76 -12.83 -18.57
CA ILE A 88 -15.69 -13.63 -17.78
C ILE A 88 -17.03 -12.90 -17.60
N LEU A 89 -17.01 -11.60 -17.30
CA LEU A 89 -18.22 -10.79 -17.16
C LEU A 89 -19.03 -10.73 -18.46
N MET A 90 -18.37 -10.66 -19.62
CA MET A 90 -19.06 -10.76 -20.91
C MET A 90 -19.74 -12.12 -21.09
N ARG A 91 -19.11 -13.23 -20.68
CA ARG A 91 -19.72 -14.56 -20.69
C ARG A 91 -20.92 -14.65 -19.73
N MET A 92 -20.77 -14.15 -18.51
CA MET A 92 -21.84 -14.08 -17.50
C MET A 92 -23.05 -13.28 -18.02
N LYS A 93 -22.81 -12.15 -18.68
CA LYS A 93 -23.87 -11.35 -19.34
C LYS A 93 -24.58 -12.13 -20.44
N ALA A 94 -23.84 -12.88 -21.26
CA ALA A 94 -24.45 -13.71 -22.31
C ALA A 94 -25.34 -14.81 -21.70
N LEU A 95 -24.89 -15.46 -20.62
CA LEU A 95 -25.68 -16.44 -19.88
C LEU A 95 -26.95 -15.83 -19.28
N ALA A 96 -26.86 -14.63 -18.70
CA ALA A 96 -28.01 -13.93 -18.14
C ALA A 96 -29.07 -13.60 -19.21
N VAL A 97 -28.65 -13.10 -20.37
CA VAL A 97 -29.56 -12.83 -21.50
C VAL A 97 -30.18 -14.13 -22.03
N GLN A 98 -29.39 -15.21 -22.10
CA GLN A 98 -29.89 -16.52 -22.52
C GLN A 98 -30.93 -17.08 -21.54
N ALA A 99 -30.69 -16.98 -20.24
CA ALA A 99 -31.60 -17.44 -19.19
C ALA A 99 -32.94 -16.69 -19.20
N GLN A 100 -32.94 -15.44 -19.65
CA GLN A 100 -34.13 -14.59 -19.77
C GLN A 100 -34.95 -14.85 -21.04
N SER A 101 -34.44 -15.64 -22.00
CA SER A 101 -35.23 -16.05 -23.15
C SER A 101 -36.35 -17.00 -22.73
N GLY A 102 -37.58 -16.69 -23.15
CA GLY A 102 -38.77 -17.51 -22.84
C GLY A 102 -38.77 -18.91 -23.45
N SER A 103 -37.81 -19.22 -24.33
CA SER A 103 -37.62 -20.56 -24.93
C SER A 103 -36.87 -21.54 -24.02
N VAL A 104 -36.25 -21.06 -22.93
CA VAL A 104 -35.44 -21.87 -22.02
C VAL A 104 -36.32 -22.45 -20.92
N SER A 105 -36.20 -23.75 -20.64
CA SER A 105 -36.91 -24.43 -19.56
C SER A 105 -36.30 -24.14 -18.18
N ASP A 106 -37.03 -24.43 -17.11
CA ASP A 106 -36.52 -24.19 -15.73
C ASP A 106 -35.30 -25.05 -15.39
N ASN A 107 -35.24 -26.29 -15.91
CA ASN A 107 -34.06 -27.15 -15.74
C ASN A 107 -32.83 -26.58 -16.45
N GLU A 108 -33.00 -26.03 -17.66
CA GLU A 108 -31.91 -25.38 -18.40
C GLU A 108 -31.47 -24.09 -17.72
N ARG A 109 -32.41 -23.30 -17.19
CA ARG A 109 -32.08 -22.15 -16.32
C ARG A 109 -31.22 -22.56 -15.13
N GLY A 110 -31.51 -23.69 -14.51
CA GLY A 110 -30.70 -24.24 -13.41
C GLY A 110 -29.27 -24.63 -13.83
N PHE A 111 -29.06 -25.09 -15.06
CA PHE A 111 -27.70 -25.35 -15.57
C PHE A 111 -26.94 -24.06 -15.90
N LEU A 112 -27.63 -23.06 -16.48
CA LEU A 112 -27.04 -21.74 -16.76
C LEU A 112 -26.63 -21.02 -15.48
N ASP A 113 -27.44 -21.12 -14.41
CA ASP A 113 -27.11 -20.56 -13.09
C ASP A 113 -25.88 -21.22 -12.47
N LYS A 114 -25.73 -22.55 -12.59
CA LYS A 114 -24.50 -23.24 -12.15
C LYS A 114 -23.26 -22.77 -12.89
N GLU A 115 -23.35 -22.54 -14.21
CA GLU A 115 -22.25 -21.97 -14.98
C GLU A 115 -21.94 -20.54 -14.51
N PHE A 116 -22.98 -19.72 -14.28
CA PHE A 116 -22.83 -18.36 -13.78
C PHE A 116 -22.13 -18.30 -12.41
N GLN A 117 -22.53 -19.17 -11.47
CA GLN A 117 -21.89 -19.27 -10.15
C GLN A 117 -20.44 -19.73 -10.23
N ALA A 118 -20.13 -20.69 -11.12
CA ALA A 118 -18.77 -21.13 -11.34
C ALA A 118 -17.89 -20.00 -11.91
N LEU A 119 -18.42 -19.19 -12.82
CA LEU A 119 -17.74 -18.01 -13.35
C LEU A 119 -17.53 -16.93 -12.28
N SER A 120 -18.51 -16.72 -11.39
CA SER A 120 -18.34 -15.84 -10.23
C SER A 120 -17.17 -16.28 -9.35
N GLY A 121 -17.11 -17.57 -8.98
CA GLY A 121 -15.99 -18.10 -8.20
C GLY A 121 -14.65 -18.04 -8.94
N GLN A 122 -14.66 -18.04 -10.29
CA GLN A 122 -13.46 -17.84 -11.09
C GLN A 122 -12.97 -16.38 -11.04
N ILE A 123 -13.88 -15.40 -11.00
CA ILE A 123 -13.52 -13.99 -10.76
C ILE A 123 -12.83 -13.84 -9.41
N ASP A 124 -13.38 -14.44 -8.35
CA ASP A 124 -12.79 -14.41 -7.01
C ASP A 124 -11.39 -15.05 -7.00
N ALA A 125 -11.21 -16.16 -7.71
CA ALA A 125 -9.92 -16.82 -7.85
C ALA A 125 -8.90 -15.94 -8.59
N ILE A 126 -9.29 -15.21 -9.64
CA ILE A 126 -8.41 -14.27 -10.36
C ILE A 126 -8.04 -13.10 -9.46
N ALA A 127 -9.00 -12.56 -8.69
CA ALA A 127 -8.75 -11.49 -7.74
C ALA A 127 -7.69 -11.91 -6.70
N ALA A 128 -7.82 -13.12 -6.16
CA ALA A 128 -6.89 -13.68 -5.18
C ALA A 128 -5.53 -14.10 -5.79
N GLN A 129 -5.45 -14.47 -7.07
CA GLN A 129 -4.21 -14.91 -7.72
C GLN A 129 -3.40 -13.78 -8.36
N THR A 130 -4.03 -12.62 -8.63
CA THR A 130 -3.36 -11.46 -9.23
C THR A 130 -2.51 -10.74 -8.18
N LYS A 131 -1.23 -11.13 -8.10
CA LYS A 131 -0.28 -10.65 -7.09
C LYS A 131 0.92 -9.95 -7.71
N PHE A 132 1.38 -8.88 -7.08
CA PHE A 132 2.67 -8.26 -7.35
C PHE A 132 3.53 -8.30 -6.10
N ASN A 133 4.70 -8.92 -6.19
CA ASN A 133 5.64 -9.07 -5.08
C ASN A 133 5.00 -9.64 -3.78
N GLY A 134 4.02 -10.54 -3.92
CA GLY A 134 3.31 -11.17 -2.80
C GLY A 134 2.04 -10.44 -2.34
N THR A 135 1.83 -9.19 -2.76
CA THR A 135 0.63 -8.40 -2.43
C THR A 135 -0.47 -8.62 -3.48
N GLU A 136 -1.69 -8.91 -3.04
CA GLU A 136 -2.86 -9.01 -3.92
C GLU A 136 -3.31 -7.62 -4.40
N LEU A 137 -3.61 -7.52 -5.70
CA LEU A 137 -3.89 -6.22 -6.33
C LEU A 137 -5.38 -5.93 -6.51
N LEU A 138 -6.18 -6.96 -6.75
CA LEU A 138 -7.57 -6.81 -7.18
C LEU A 138 -8.60 -7.13 -6.10
N SER A 139 -8.16 -7.61 -4.93
CA SER A 139 -9.02 -7.97 -3.81
C SER A 139 -9.28 -6.81 -2.84
N GLY A 140 -8.99 -5.55 -3.22
CA GLY A 140 -9.08 -4.39 -2.32
C GLY A 140 -8.01 -4.34 -1.21
N ASN A 141 -7.10 -5.31 -1.16
CA ASN A 141 -6.07 -5.49 -0.12
C ASN A 141 -4.80 -4.68 -0.31
N ILE A 142 -4.76 -3.74 -1.25
CA ILE A 142 -3.57 -2.91 -1.42
C ILE A 142 -3.42 -2.06 -0.15
N ALA A 143 -2.44 -2.43 0.69
CA ALA A 143 -1.94 -1.68 1.85
C ALA A 143 -3.01 -1.14 2.83
N THR A 144 -4.15 -1.81 2.98
CA THR A 144 -5.26 -1.34 3.81
C THR A 144 -4.79 -1.13 5.26
N ALA A 145 -4.83 0.12 5.70
CA ALA A 145 -4.59 0.46 7.10
C ALA A 145 -5.93 0.35 7.82
N PHE A 146 -6.07 -0.70 8.62
CA PHE A 146 -7.21 -0.87 9.50
C PHE A 146 -6.92 -0.21 10.85
N SER A 147 -7.64 0.88 11.15
CA SER A 147 -7.68 1.39 12.51
C SER A 147 -8.75 0.63 13.26
N ALA A 148 -8.32 -0.35 14.06
CA ALA A 148 -9.21 -1.12 14.92
C ALA A 148 -9.99 -0.18 15.85
N ILE A 149 -11.24 -0.55 16.12
CA ILE A 149 -11.91 -0.10 17.33
C ILE A 149 -11.03 -0.60 18.48
N GLY A 150 -10.45 0.33 19.24
CA GLY A 150 -9.62 -0.02 20.39
C GLY A 150 -10.37 -1.00 21.31
N THR A 151 -9.61 -1.81 22.05
CA THR A 151 -9.98 -2.97 22.89
C THR A 151 -11.08 -2.79 23.96
N ALA A 152 -11.95 -1.80 23.86
CA ALA A 152 -13.11 -1.64 24.71
C ALA A 152 -14.28 -1.12 23.87
N ILE A 153 -15.03 -2.04 23.29
CA ILE A 153 -16.44 -1.80 23.04
C ILE A 153 -17.12 -1.75 24.42
N ASP A 154 -17.34 -0.53 24.91
CA ASP A 154 -18.12 -0.17 26.11
C ASP A 154 -18.02 -1.12 27.33
N GLY A 155 -16.80 -1.49 27.73
CA GLY A 155 -16.50 -1.82 29.12
C GLY A 155 -16.88 -3.21 29.66
N SER A 156 -17.37 -4.14 28.85
CA SER A 156 -17.85 -5.45 29.36
C SER A 156 -17.21 -6.69 28.72
N GLY A 157 -16.36 -6.52 27.71
CA GLY A 157 -15.67 -7.64 27.05
C GLY A 157 -14.84 -7.13 25.87
N ALA A 158 -13.68 -7.74 25.61
CA ALA A 158 -12.84 -7.34 24.50
C ALA A 158 -13.39 -7.96 23.20
N ALA A 159 -14.28 -7.23 22.54
CA ALA A 159 -14.58 -7.44 21.13
C ALA A 159 -13.56 -6.63 20.31
N GLU A 160 -12.79 -7.33 19.48
CA GLU A 160 -11.86 -6.74 18.52
C GLU A 160 -12.45 -6.93 17.13
N LEU A 161 -12.69 -5.83 16.41
CA LEU A 161 -12.92 -5.93 14.98
C LEU A 161 -11.57 -6.22 14.31
N LYS A 162 -11.54 -7.18 13.39
CA LYS A 162 -10.38 -7.55 12.59
C LYS A 162 -10.74 -7.39 11.11
N LEU A 163 -9.73 -7.03 10.32
CA LEU A 163 -9.85 -7.00 8.87
C LEU A 163 -9.50 -8.37 8.31
N THR A 164 -10.42 -8.99 7.59
CA THR A 164 -10.19 -10.26 6.89
C THR A 164 -10.21 -9.99 5.40
N GLY A 165 -9.26 -9.17 4.94
CA GLY A 165 -8.94 -8.96 3.53
C GLY A 165 -10.09 -8.53 2.60
N GLY A 166 -10.03 -7.30 2.10
CA GLY A 166 -10.83 -6.80 0.98
C GLY A 166 -11.97 -5.88 1.37
N SER A 167 -11.86 -5.24 2.52
CA SER A 167 -12.80 -4.20 2.91
C SER A 167 -12.57 -2.92 2.11
N GLU A 168 -13.64 -2.44 1.47
CA GLU A 168 -13.71 -1.13 0.85
C GLU A 168 -13.34 -0.02 1.86
N ALA A 169 -12.73 1.06 1.37
CA ALA A 169 -12.38 2.18 2.23
C ALA A 169 -13.63 2.87 2.78
N GLY A 170 -13.70 3.04 4.10
CA GLY A 170 -14.89 3.57 4.73
C GLY A 170 -14.87 3.52 6.24
N ALA A 171 -15.83 4.23 6.83
CA ALA A 171 -16.17 4.11 8.23
C ALA A 171 -17.15 2.93 8.39
N TYR A 172 -16.75 1.95 9.20
CA TYR A 172 -17.58 0.82 9.58
C TYR A 172 -18.00 0.99 11.01
N THR A 173 -19.29 0.86 11.27
CA THR A 173 -19.84 0.83 12.63
C THR A 173 -20.30 -0.58 12.95
N VAL A 174 -19.95 -1.06 14.15
CA VAL A 174 -20.41 -2.36 14.66
C VAL A 174 -21.45 -2.07 15.75
N ALA A 175 -22.59 -2.73 15.68
CA ALA A 175 -23.61 -2.69 16.71
C ALA A 175 -24.13 -4.09 17.02
N TYR A 176 -24.50 -4.33 18.28
CA TYR A 176 -25.08 -5.57 18.76
C TYR A 176 -26.27 -5.24 19.63
N ASP A 177 -27.41 -5.84 19.33
CA ASP A 177 -28.65 -5.71 20.09
C ASP A 177 -28.89 -7.01 20.87
N ASP A 178 -28.80 -6.93 22.19
CA ASP A 178 -28.96 -8.04 23.15
C ASP A 178 -30.40 -8.58 23.16
N ALA A 179 -31.40 -7.70 22.98
CA ALA A 179 -32.81 -8.09 22.95
C ALA A 179 -33.17 -8.91 21.71
N THR A 180 -32.51 -8.65 20.58
CA THR A 180 -32.76 -9.37 19.31
C THR A 180 -31.69 -10.39 18.94
N GLY A 181 -30.54 -10.37 19.62
CA GLY A 181 -29.37 -11.19 19.32
C GLY A 181 -28.70 -10.84 17.98
N VAL A 182 -28.96 -9.66 17.42
CA VAL A 182 -28.47 -9.30 16.08
C VAL A 182 -27.19 -8.49 16.18
N LEU A 183 -26.12 -9.02 15.59
CA LEU A 183 -24.88 -8.28 15.32
C LEU A 183 -24.95 -7.65 13.93
N THR A 184 -24.75 -6.35 13.82
CA THR A 184 -24.77 -5.60 12.57
C THR A 184 -23.44 -4.89 12.33
N VAL A 185 -22.97 -4.96 11.09
CA VAL A 185 -21.88 -4.11 10.59
C VAL A 185 -22.47 -3.23 9.50
N THR A 186 -22.32 -1.92 9.67
CA THR A 186 -22.82 -0.92 8.74
C THR A 186 -21.67 -0.11 8.17
N GLN A 187 -21.58 -0.04 6.84
CA GLN A 187 -20.63 0.80 6.12
C GLN A 187 -21.27 2.18 5.83
N GLY A 188 -20.62 3.25 6.30
CA GLY A 188 -21.02 4.63 6.04
C GLY A 188 -21.98 5.23 7.08
N THR A 189 -22.12 6.56 7.06
CA THR A 189 -23.01 7.31 7.96
C THR A 189 -24.12 7.99 7.15
N GLY A 190 -25.34 7.46 7.16
CA GLY A 190 -26.53 8.11 6.61
C GLY A 190 -27.33 7.29 5.59
N VAL A 191 -28.06 8.01 4.71
CA VAL A 191 -28.96 7.42 3.70
C VAL A 191 -28.12 6.80 2.58
N GLY A 192 -28.18 5.48 2.41
CA GLY A 192 -27.33 4.71 1.49
C GLY A 192 -26.23 3.88 2.16
N ALA A 193 -26.25 3.78 3.50
CA ALA A 193 -25.36 2.88 4.23
C ALA A 193 -25.76 1.41 4.01
N GLU A 194 -24.81 0.60 3.55
CA GLU A 194 -24.98 -0.84 3.39
C GLU A 194 -24.76 -1.52 4.75
N SER A 195 -25.60 -2.48 5.10
CA SER A 195 -25.52 -3.19 6.38
C SER A 195 -25.64 -4.70 6.20
N GLN A 196 -24.77 -5.43 6.89
CA GLN A 196 -24.83 -6.88 6.99
C GLN A 196 -25.14 -7.24 8.44
N SER A 197 -26.09 -8.15 8.63
CA SER A 197 -26.53 -8.59 9.95
C SER A 197 -26.37 -10.09 10.10
N VAL A 198 -25.89 -10.51 11.26
CA VAL A 198 -25.76 -11.91 11.66
C VAL A 198 -26.43 -12.08 13.02
N THR A 199 -27.39 -12.99 13.10
CA THR A 199 -28.01 -13.39 14.37
C THR A 199 -27.08 -14.31 15.14
N LEU A 200 -26.76 -13.93 16.37
CA LEU A 200 -26.04 -14.74 17.34
C LEU A 200 -27.03 -15.31 18.37
N ASP A 201 -26.67 -16.44 18.96
CA ASP A 201 -27.42 -17.00 20.08
C ASP A 201 -27.19 -16.12 21.31
N ASN A 202 -28.22 -15.36 21.72
CA ASN A 202 -28.14 -14.41 22.82
C ASN A 202 -28.27 -15.06 24.21
N THR A 203 -28.23 -16.40 24.29
CA THR A 203 -28.21 -17.10 25.59
C THR A 203 -26.79 -17.30 26.14
N ASP A 204 -25.75 -16.97 25.37
CA ASP A 204 -24.36 -17.17 25.77
C ASP A 204 -23.79 -15.98 26.54
N THR A 205 -23.61 -16.18 27.85
CA THR A 205 -23.01 -15.19 28.76
C THR A 205 -21.48 -15.04 28.61
N ALA A 206 -20.81 -15.86 27.79
CA ALA A 206 -19.37 -15.83 27.60
C ALA A 206 -18.95 -16.29 26.20
N PHE A 207 -19.48 -15.63 25.16
CA PHE A 207 -19.17 -15.93 23.78
C PHE A 207 -17.68 -15.70 23.47
N THR A 208 -17.04 -16.76 22.99
CA THR A 208 -15.69 -16.73 22.43
C THR A 208 -15.75 -17.28 21.02
N GLY A 209 -15.46 -16.43 20.04
CA GLY A 209 -15.58 -16.80 18.65
C GLY A 209 -15.42 -15.59 17.74
N SER A 210 -15.51 -15.83 16.45
CA SER A 210 -15.50 -14.77 15.47
C SER A 210 -16.66 -14.89 14.51
N VAL A 211 -17.13 -13.73 14.05
CA VAL A 211 -18.26 -13.59 13.15
C VAL A 211 -17.77 -12.89 11.90
N ALA A 212 -17.80 -13.61 10.78
CA ALA A 212 -17.39 -13.09 9.49
C ALA A 212 -18.54 -12.32 8.82
N PHE A 213 -18.17 -11.18 8.23
CA PHE A 213 -19.01 -10.30 7.44
C PHE A 213 -18.48 -10.32 6.00
N ASP A 214 -18.81 -11.39 5.28
CA ASP A 214 -18.28 -11.69 3.95
C ASP A 214 -18.56 -10.59 2.91
N GLN A 215 -19.65 -9.83 3.08
CA GLN A 215 -19.99 -8.71 2.19
C GLN A 215 -18.96 -7.59 2.29
N PHE A 216 -18.34 -7.43 3.46
CA PHE A 216 -17.39 -6.36 3.75
C PHE A 216 -15.95 -6.87 3.97
N GLY A 217 -15.69 -8.18 3.91
CA GLY A 217 -14.38 -8.75 4.22
C GLY A 217 -13.92 -8.46 5.65
N LEU A 218 -14.86 -8.33 6.58
CA LEU A 218 -14.59 -8.00 7.99
C LEU A 218 -14.88 -9.19 8.88
N GLU A 219 -14.17 -9.29 10.01
CA GLU A 219 -14.42 -10.31 11.02
C GLU A 219 -14.44 -9.67 12.40
N VAL A 220 -15.54 -9.80 13.12
CA VAL A 220 -15.61 -9.36 14.52
C VAL A 220 -15.22 -10.53 15.39
N ALA A 221 -14.10 -10.42 16.11
CA ALA A 221 -13.65 -11.40 17.07
C ALA A 221 -14.07 -10.99 18.49
N PHE A 222 -14.65 -11.93 19.23
CA PHE A 222 -15.09 -11.75 20.60
C PHE A 222 -14.24 -12.57 21.54
N THR A 223 -13.86 -11.97 22.67
CA THR A 223 -13.21 -12.66 23.78
C THR A 223 -14.04 -12.51 25.06
N ALA A 224 -14.75 -13.59 25.41
CA ALA A 224 -15.62 -13.67 26.59
C ALA A 224 -16.64 -12.52 26.64
N PHE A 225 -17.34 -12.30 25.53
CA PHE A 225 -18.38 -11.28 25.42
C PHE A 225 -19.72 -11.86 25.90
N ASP A 226 -20.43 -11.14 26.77
CA ASP A 226 -21.75 -11.54 27.25
C ASP A 226 -22.83 -11.09 26.25
N LEU A 227 -23.41 -12.04 25.50
CA LEU A 227 -24.44 -11.76 24.51
C LEU A 227 -25.84 -11.58 25.14
N ASP A 228 -26.05 -11.96 26.40
CA ASP A 228 -27.36 -11.88 27.08
C ASP A 228 -27.62 -10.50 27.68
N THR A 229 -26.56 -9.83 28.18
CA THR A 229 -26.73 -8.60 28.96
C THR A 229 -25.97 -7.37 28.45
N VAL A 230 -25.14 -7.53 27.42
CA VAL A 230 -24.29 -6.44 26.90
C VAL A 230 -24.64 -6.15 25.45
N ALA A 231 -25.22 -4.96 25.22
CA ALA A 231 -25.37 -4.40 23.89
C ALA A 231 -24.11 -3.64 23.45
N ILE A 232 -23.88 -3.60 22.12
CA ILE A 232 -22.85 -2.77 21.50
C ILE A 232 -23.54 -1.61 20.79
N ALA A 233 -23.29 -0.38 21.23
CA ALA A 233 -23.84 0.80 20.57
C ALA A 233 -23.17 1.06 19.20
N ALA A 234 -23.93 1.63 18.26
CA ALA A 234 -23.48 1.95 16.89
C ALA A 234 -22.49 3.14 16.80
N ASN A 235 -21.92 3.56 17.92
CA ASN A 235 -20.90 4.61 18.02
C ASN A 235 -19.47 4.07 17.86
N ASN A 236 -19.31 2.75 17.80
CA ASN A 236 -18.03 2.09 17.64
C ASN A 236 -17.62 2.10 16.16
N THR A 237 -16.90 3.14 15.76
CA THR A 237 -16.46 3.33 14.37
C THR A 237 -15.03 2.82 14.19
N ALA A 238 -14.87 1.81 13.34
CA ALA A 238 -13.59 1.47 12.72
C ALA A 238 -13.44 2.19 11.39
N THR A 239 -12.25 2.66 11.07
CA THR A 239 -11.98 3.24 9.76
C THR A 239 -11.01 2.36 9.00
N VAL A 240 -11.46 1.88 7.84
CA VAL A 240 -10.60 1.27 6.84
C VAL A 240 -10.17 2.38 5.91
N THR A 241 -8.87 2.67 5.90
CA THR A 241 -8.32 3.59 4.89
C THR A 241 -7.87 2.77 3.68
N SER A 242 -8.24 3.18 2.46
CA SER A 242 -7.69 2.58 1.24
C SER A 242 -6.19 2.70 1.31
N GLY A 243 -5.49 1.58 1.27
CA GLY A 243 -4.06 1.63 1.13
C GLY A 243 -3.68 1.97 -0.28
N ALA A 244 -2.67 2.80 -0.41
CA ALA A 244 -1.98 2.99 -1.68
C ALA A 244 -0.64 2.26 -1.59
N MET A 245 -0.25 1.60 -2.68
CA MET A 245 1.16 1.29 -2.88
C MET A 245 1.86 2.54 -3.38
N SER A 246 2.64 3.16 -2.49
CA SER A 246 3.40 4.37 -2.77
C SER A 246 4.77 4.03 -3.34
N PHE A 247 5.10 4.57 -4.52
CA PHE A 247 6.42 4.47 -5.13
C PHE A 247 7.12 5.82 -5.05
N GLN A 248 8.26 5.87 -4.38
CA GLN A 248 9.09 7.08 -4.31
C GLN A 248 9.74 7.35 -5.67
N VAL A 249 9.36 8.45 -6.34
CA VAL A 249 9.80 8.81 -7.70
C VAL A 249 10.56 10.14 -7.77
N GLY A 250 10.83 10.78 -6.64
CA GLY A 250 11.71 11.95 -6.60
C GLY A 250 12.70 11.91 -5.44
N VAL A 251 13.41 13.02 -5.30
CA VAL A 251 14.46 13.19 -4.28
C VAL A 251 13.91 13.65 -2.94
N SER A 252 12.67 14.13 -2.91
CA SER A 252 11.97 14.57 -1.71
C SER A 252 10.89 13.56 -1.31
N SER A 253 10.62 13.41 -0.02
CA SER A 253 9.63 12.45 0.50
C SER A 253 8.19 12.68 0.02
N SER A 254 7.90 13.83 -0.59
CA SER A 254 6.59 14.17 -1.17
C SER A 254 6.45 13.74 -2.63
N ASP A 255 7.54 13.37 -3.30
CA ASP A 255 7.51 12.99 -4.71
C ASP A 255 7.21 11.50 -4.84
N THR A 256 5.95 11.12 -4.60
CA THR A 256 5.46 9.73 -4.70
C THR A 256 4.44 9.56 -5.83
N ILE A 257 4.38 8.35 -6.38
CA ILE A 257 3.24 7.87 -7.16
C ILE A 257 2.49 6.90 -6.27
N ASP A 258 1.26 7.26 -5.93
CA ASP A 258 0.37 6.43 -5.13
C ASP A 258 -0.58 5.69 -6.07
N VAL A 259 -0.51 4.36 -6.06
CA VAL A 259 -1.40 3.50 -6.84
C VAL A 259 -2.44 2.90 -5.91
N THR A 260 -3.70 3.23 -6.18
CA THR A 260 -4.88 2.66 -5.53
C THR A 260 -5.67 1.85 -6.53
N ILE A 261 -6.07 0.64 -6.17
CA ILE A 261 -6.97 -0.21 -6.96
C ILE A 261 -8.11 -0.61 -6.01
N ALA A 262 -9.34 -0.32 -6.40
CA ALA A 262 -10.54 -0.69 -5.65
C ALA A 262 -10.78 -2.22 -5.72
N ASP A 263 -11.60 -2.76 -4.83
CA ASP A 263 -12.05 -4.13 -4.99
C ASP A 263 -12.91 -4.23 -6.26
N ILE A 264 -12.71 -5.30 -7.02
CA ILE A 264 -13.46 -5.54 -8.26
C ILE A 264 -14.79 -6.26 -8.01
N ARG A 265 -15.03 -6.70 -6.77
CA ARG A 265 -16.22 -7.47 -6.36
C ARG A 265 -17.40 -6.59 -5.93
N THR A 266 -17.14 -5.33 -5.58
CA THR A 266 -18.13 -4.33 -5.16
C THR A 266 -18.47 -3.37 -6.29
#